data_AF-A0A7R9UJ60-F1
#
_entry.id   AF-A0A7R9UJ60-F1
#
_cell.length_a   1.000
_cell.length_b   1.000
_cell.length_c   1.000
_cell.angle_alpha   90.00
_cell.angle_beta   90.00
_cell.angle_gamma   90.00
#
_symmetry.space_group_name_H-M   'P 1'
#
loop_
_entity.id
_entity.type
_entity.pdbx_description
1 polymer ?
#
loop_
_entity_poly.entity_id
_entity_poly.type
_entity_poly.pdbx_seq_one_letter_code
_entity_poly.pdbx_strand_id
1 'polypeptide(L)'
;PPLRGSDGSHTFTFDTVSRRLPAIVRSTIAANGYAGALAADLERLAAEIAAGAPLVALTAPALLPWNAHAPMADALARRETWISAPWFLVENYMYKRIWQLTNVEHAAATGARRPGSAEPHDPFLLQKEAALHASDGALLESILPLFGSTTSASPDSPPPASIAHFVYRSLWGNRADLSIPCGD
;
A
#
# COMPACT_ATOMS: atom_id res chain seq x y z
N PRO A 1 -3.11 -1.08 -24.47
CA PRO A 1 -3.87 -2.08 -23.67
C PRO A 1 -3.41 -1.98 -22.21
N PRO A 2 -4.27 -2.25 -21.20
CA PRO A 2 -3.82 -2.27 -19.81
C PRO A 2 -2.83 -3.41 -19.57
N LEU A 3 -1.79 -3.16 -18.77
CA LEU A 3 -0.80 -4.18 -18.39
C LEU A 3 -1.46 -5.27 -17.55
N ARG A 4 -1.09 -6.54 -17.77
CA ARG A 4 -1.67 -7.73 -17.11
C ARG A 4 -0.57 -8.67 -16.64
N GLY A 5 -0.88 -9.54 -15.68
CA GLY A 5 0.03 -10.63 -15.30
C GLY A 5 0.20 -11.65 -16.43
N SER A 6 -0.83 -11.80 -17.27
CA SER A 6 -0.81 -12.69 -18.44
C SER A 6 0.12 -12.25 -19.58
N ASP A 7 0.71 -11.04 -19.51
CA ASP A 7 1.61 -10.53 -20.56
C ASP A 7 2.93 -11.32 -20.64
N GLY A 8 3.24 -12.12 -19.61
CA GLY A 8 4.32 -13.12 -19.64
C GLY A 8 4.97 -13.32 -18.27
N SER A 9 5.47 -14.52 -18.00
CA SER A 9 6.07 -14.87 -16.69
C SER A 9 7.34 -14.09 -16.34
N HIS A 10 8.01 -13.50 -17.34
CA HIS A 10 9.20 -12.67 -17.18
C HIS A 10 8.87 -11.20 -16.88
N THR A 11 7.58 -10.82 -16.90
CA THR A 11 7.15 -9.44 -16.72
C THR A 11 7.07 -9.06 -15.25
N PHE A 12 7.30 -7.78 -14.97
CA PHE A 12 7.11 -7.21 -13.65
C PHE A 12 5.66 -7.36 -13.13
N THR A 13 4.67 -7.32 -14.02
CA THR A 13 3.26 -7.48 -13.65
C THR A 13 2.95 -8.90 -13.20
N PHE A 14 3.46 -9.92 -13.92
CA PHE A 14 3.35 -11.31 -13.47
C PHE A 14 4.02 -11.51 -12.11
N ASP A 15 5.23 -10.99 -11.95
CA ASP A 15 5.98 -11.08 -10.70
C ASP A 15 5.24 -10.41 -9.53
N THR A 16 4.69 -9.24 -9.79
CA THR A 16 3.95 -8.47 -8.80
C THR A 16 2.71 -9.23 -8.35
N VAL A 17 1.90 -9.73 -9.28
CA VAL A 17 0.69 -10.47 -8.92
C VAL A 17 1.00 -11.81 -8.26
N SER A 18 1.90 -12.61 -8.82
CA SER A 18 2.14 -13.99 -8.35
C SER A 18 2.95 -14.08 -7.06
N ARG A 19 3.82 -13.10 -6.77
CA ARG A 19 4.71 -13.13 -5.60
C ARG A 19 4.54 -11.94 -4.67
N ARG A 20 4.54 -10.71 -5.20
CA ARG A 20 4.59 -9.51 -4.35
C ARG A 20 3.26 -9.22 -3.66
N LEU A 21 2.13 -9.33 -4.35
CA LEU A 21 0.81 -9.14 -3.73
C LEU A 21 0.54 -10.17 -2.61
N PRO A 22 0.77 -11.49 -2.80
CA PRO A 22 0.70 -12.46 -1.70
C PRO A 22 1.65 -12.12 -0.54
N ALA A 23 2.88 -11.68 -0.84
CA ALA A 23 3.83 -11.28 0.20
C ALA A 23 3.35 -10.06 1.01
N ILE A 24 2.68 -9.09 0.38
CA ILE A 24 2.06 -7.96 1.08
C ILE A 24 0.99 -8.48 2.07
N VAL A 25 0.09 -9.35 1.62
CA VAL A 25 -0.96 -9.93 2.49
C VAL A 25 -0.34 -10.63 3.71
N ARG A 26 0.71 -11.43 3.51
CA ARG A 26 1.43 -12.13 4.60
C ARG A 26 2.18 -11.18 5.51
N SER A 27 2.78 -10.13 4.96
CA SER A 27 3.41 -9.07 5.75
C SER A 27 2.39 -8.36 6.63
N THR A 28 1.17 -8.13 6.13
CA THR A 28 0.07 -7.57 6.93
C THR A 28 -0.31 -8.48 8.09
N ILE A 29 -0.39 -9.81 7.88
CA ILE A 29 -0.63 -10.78 8.96
C ILE A 29 0.45 -10.66 10.04
N ALA A 30 1.72 -10.74 9.63
CA ALA A 30 2.86 -10.72 10.53
C ALA A 30 2.97 -9.40 11.31
N ALA A 31 2.82 -8.25 10.63
CA ALA A 31 2.95 -6.93 11.23
C ALA A 31 1.87 -6.63 12.28
N ASN A 32 0.66 -7.17 12.11
CA ASN A 32 -0.44 -6.97 13.07
C ASN A 32 -0.55 -8.09 14.11
N GLY A 33 0.24 -9.16 13.99
CA GLY A 33 0.11 -10.35 14.84
C GLY A 33 -1.27 -11.01 14.71
N TYR A 34 -1.90 -10.96 13.53
CA TYR A 34 -3.19 -11.60 13.32
C TYR A 34 -3.08 -13.12 13.52
N ALA A 35 -4.09 -13.70 14.17
CA ALA A 35 -4.15 -15.13 14.48
C ALA A 35 -5.55 -15.70 14.25
N GLY A 36 -5.67 -17.03 14.34
CA GLY A 36 -6.95 -17.73 14.24
C GLY A 36 -7.61 -17.59 12.87
N ALA A 37 -8.94 -17.42 12.86
CA ALA A 37 -9.74 -17.38 11.64
C ALA A 37 -9.30 -16.27 10.67
N LEU A 38 -9.05 -15.05 11.16
CA LEU A 38 -8.64 -13.94 10.29
C LEU A 38 -7.30 -14.21 9.59
N ALA A 39 -6.30 -14.73 10.32
CA ALA A 39 -5.02 -15.08 9.71
C ALA A 39 -5.19 -16.17 8.64
N ALA A 40 -6.03 -17.18 8.92
CA ALA A 40 -6.34 -18.23 7.94
C ALA A 40 -7.06 -17.67 6.71
N ASP A 41 -7.96 -16.69 6.87
CA ASP A 41 -8.69 -16.07 5.77
C ASP A 41 -7.76 -15.22 4.88
N LEU A 42 -6.84 -14.48 5.50
CA LEU A 42 -5.81 -13.72 4.79
C LEU A 42 -4.80 -14.63 4.09
N GLU A 43 -4.39 -15.76 4.68
CA GLU A 43 -3.54 -16.74 4.00
C GLU A 43 -4.26 -17.40 2.82
N ARG A 44 -5.56 -17.67 2.93
CA ARG A 44 -6.35 -18.14 1.79
C ARG A 44 -6.41 -17.09 0.69
N LEU A 45 -6.56 -15.81 1.02
CA LEU A 45 -6.46 -14.72 0.03
C LEU A 45 -5.07 -14.70 -0.63
N ALA A 46 -3.98 -14.82 0.13
CA ALA A 46 -2.63 -14.86 -0.42
C ALA A 46 -2.43 -16.06 -1.38
N ALA A 47 -2.97 -17.22 -1.04
CA ALA A 47 -2.95 -18.41 -1.88
C ALA A 47 -3.83 -18.26 -3.14
N GLU A 48 -5.03 -17.68 -3.01
CA GLU A 48 -5.95 -17.36 -4.11
C GLU A 48 -5.27 -16.49 -5.17
N ILE A 49 -4.57 -15.44 -4.72
CA ILE A 49 -3.82 -14.52 -5.59
C ILE A 49 -2.68 -15.26 -6.30
N ALA A 50 -1.85 -16.00 -5.55
CA ALA A 50 -0.69 -16.72 -6.11
C ALA A 50 -1.10 -17.79 -7.12
N ALA A 51 -2.24 -18.46 -6.89
CA ALA A 51 -2.79 -19.48 -7.79
C ALA A 51 -3.45 -18.89 -9.04
N GLY A 52 -3.65 -17.57 -9.11
CA GLY A 52 -4.35 -16.95 -10.23
C GLY A 52 -5.82 -17.34 -10.28
N ALA A 53 -6.50 -17.41 -9.13
CA ALA A 53 -7.92 -17.77 -9.07
C ALA A 53 -8.83 -16.70 -9.72
N PRO A 54 -10.09 -17.05 -10.07
CA PRO A 54 -11.07 -16.08 -10.56
C PRO A 54 -11.37 -14.98 -9.54
N LEU A 55 -11.59 -13.76 -10.03
CA LEU A 55 -12.03 -12.64 -9.18
C LEU A 55 -13.47 -12.87 -8.70
N VAL A 56 -13.74 -12.50 -7.45
CA VAL A 56 -15.07 -12.62 -6.84
C VAL A 56 -15.64 -11.26 -6.44
N ALA A 57 -16.96 -11.12 -6.45
CA ALA A 57 -17.61 -9.89 -6.03
C ALA A 57 -17.32 -9.59 -4.54
N LEU A 58 -17.08 -8.31 -4.23
CA LEU A 58 -16.96 -7.86 -2.85
C LEU A 58 -18.35 -7.92 -2.19
N THR A 59 -18.40 -8.23 -0.90
CA THR A 59 -19.65 -8.41 -0.15
C THR A 59 -19.86 -7.35 0.92
N ALA A 60 -18.80 -6.65 1.33
CA ALA A 60 -18.89 -5.54 2.26
C ALA A 60 -19.77 -4.40 1.70
N PRO A 61 -20.78 -3.91 2.45
CA PRO A 61 -21.69 -2.84 1.98
C PRO A 61 -20.98 -1.60 1.45
N ALA A 62 -19.92 -1.14 2.14
CA ALA A 62 -19.13 0.02 1.73
C ALA A 62 -18.36 -0.19 0.42
N LEU A 63 -18.16 -1.45 0.00
CA LEU A 63 -17.43 -1.83 -1.20
C LEU A 63 -18.34 -2.28 -2.35
N LEU A 64 -19.65 -2.47 -2.12
CA LEU A 64 -20.59 -2.89 -3.17
C LEU A 64 -20.58 -1.98 -4.41
N PRO A 65 -20.48 -0.63 -4.30
CA PRO A 65 -20.38 0.23 -5.48
C PRO A 65 -19.17 -0.10 -6.38
N TRP A 66 -18.11 -0.69 -5.83
CA TRP A 66 -16.94 -1.12 -6.59
C TRP A 66 -17.25 -2.26 -7.56
N ASN A 67 -18.18 -3.16 -7.21
CA ASN A 67 -18.58 -4.24 -8.11
C ASN A 67 -19.28 -3.72 -9.38
N ALA A 68 -19.92 -2.55 -9.29
CA ALA A 68 -20.60 -1.88 -10.41
C ALA A 68 -19.68 -0.95 -11.21
N HIS A 69 -18.46 -0.66 -10.73
CA HIS A 69 -17.49 0.12 -11.48
C HIS A 69 -17.06 -0.65 -12.74
N ALA A 70 -17.17 -0.02 -13.91
CA ALA A 70 -17.09 -0.71 -15.22
C ALA A 70 -15.89 -1.68 -15.37
N PRO A 71 -14.63 -1.31 -15.05
CA PRO A 71 -13.50 -2.24 -15.08
C PRO A 71 -13.69 -3.51 -14.23
N MET A 72 -14.29 -3.38 -13.04
CA MET A 72 -14.55 -4.52 -12.14
C MET A 72 -15.74 -5.36 -12.62
N ALA A 73 -16.82 -4.70 -13.05
CA ALA A 73 -18.00 -5.36 -13.57
C ALA A 73 -17.66 -6.21 -14.81
N ASP A 74 -16.87 -5.67 -15.73
CA ASP A 74 -16.40 -6.38 -16.93
C ASP A 74 -15.52 -7.58 -16.57
N ALA A 75 -14.59 -7.40 -15.61
CA ALA A 75 -13.71 -8.46 -15.15
C ALA A 75 -14.50 -9.61 -14.52
N LEU A 76 -15.51 -9.30 -13.69
CA LEU A 76 -16.41 -10.28 -13.10
C LEU A 76 -17.27 -11.00 -14.16
N ALA A 77 -17.84 -10.25 -15.11
CA ALA A 77 -18.66 -10.82 -16.17
C ALA A 77 -17.87 -11.79 -17.06
N ARG A 78 -16.60 -11.48 -17.33
CA ARG A 78 -15.68 -12.31 -18.10
C ARG A 78 -14.98 -13.41 -17.28
N ARG A 79 -15.24 -13.47 -15.97
CA ARG A 79 -14.55 -14.35 -15.03
C ARG A 79 -13.02 -14.24 -15.14
N GLU A 80 -12.52 -13.02 -15.27
CA GLU A 80 -11.09 -12.76 -15.24
C GLU A 80 -10.50 -13.23 -13.90
N THR A 81 -9.21 -13.56 -13.92
CA THR A 81 -8.47 -14.04 -12.77
C THR A 81 -7.52 -12.96 -12.25
N TRP A 82 -6.90 -13.20 -11.10
CA TRP A 82 -5.81 -12.35 -10.60
C TRP A 82 -4.71 -12.11 -11.64
N ILE A 83 -4.41 -13.11 -12.49
CA ILE A 83 -3.35 -13.02 -13.51
C ILE A 83 -3.85 -12.39 -14.81
N SER A 84 -5.08 -12.71 -15.24
CA SER A 84 -5.58 -12.23 -16.53
C SER A 84 -6.17 -10.83 -16.46
N ALA A 85 -6.66 -10.36 -15.32
CA ALA A 85 -7.22 -9.02 -15.17
C ALA A 85 -6.14 -7.91 -15.24
N PRO A 86 -6.52 -6.64 -15.55
CA PRO A 86 -5.61 -5.51 -15.51
C PRO A 86 -4.87 -5.41 -14.17
N TRP A 87 -3.54 -5.27 -14.21
CA TRP A 87 -2.69 -5.22 -13.02
C TRP A 87 -3.15 -4.14 -12.03
N PHE A 88 -3.43 -2.93 -12.51
CA PHE A 88 -3.94 -1.85 -11.69
C PHE A 88 -5.27 -2.20 -10.99
N LEU A 89 -6.16 -2.94 -11.66
CA LEU A 89 -7.43 -3.38 -11.08
C LEU A 89 -7.18 -4.38 -9.95
N VAL A 90 -6.36 -5.40 -10.18
CA VAL A 90 -6.12 -6.47 -9.19
C VAL A 90 -5.33 -5.97 -7.99
N GLU A 91 -4.42 -5.02 -8.16
CA GLU A 91 -3.72 -4.38 -7.05
C GLU A 91 -4.69 -3.61 -6.14
N ASN A 92 -5.57 -2.79 -6.72
CA ASN A 92 -6.60 -2.07 -5.97
C ASN A 92 -7.65 -3.00 -5.34
N TYR A 93 -7.95 -4.11 -6.00
CA TYR A 93 -8.89 -5.11 -5.52
C TYR A 93 -8.32 -5.90 -4.33
N MET A 94 -7.02 -6.22 -4.33
CA MET A 94 -6.33 -6.86 -3.21
C MET A 94 -6.50 -6.05 -1.91
N TYR A 95 -6.24 -4.75 -1.93
CA TYR A 95 -6.41 -3.89 -0.74
C TYR A 95 -7.85 -3.85 -0.23
N LYS A 96 -8.83 -3.91 -1.14
CA LYS A 96 -10.27 -3.97 -0.78
C LYS A 96 -10.64 -5.30 -0.15
N ARG A 97 -10.08 -6.42 -0.65
CA ARG A 97 -10.26 -7.74 -0.04
C ARG A 97 -9.64 -7.80 1.36
N ILE A 98 -8.43 -7.26 1.56
CA ILE A 98 -7.83 -7.12 2.90
C ILE A 98 -8.77 -6.31 3.80
N TRP A 99 -9.22 -5.13 3.34
CA TRP A 99 -10.09 -4.27 4.14
C TRP A 99 -11.39 -4.97 4.54
N GLN A 100 -12.04 -5.70 3.62
CA GLN A 100 -13.26 -6.46 3.90
C GLN A 100 -13.01 -7.52 4.98
N LEU A 101 -11.93 -8.29 4.86
CA LEU A 101 -11.57 -9.32 5.84
C LEU A 101 -11.31 -8.71 7.22
N THR A 102 -10.55 -7.62 7.30
CA THR A 102 -10.14 -7.02 8.57
C THR A 102 -11.24 -6.18 9.24
N ASN A 103 -12.10 -5.52 8.47
CA ASN A 103 -13.08 -4.56 9.01
C ASN A 103 -14.52 -5.05 9.04
N VAL A 104 -14.87 -6.03 8.22
CA VAL A 104 -16.26 -6.53 8.14
C VAL A 104 -16.33 -7.94 8.70
N GLU A 105 -15.60 -8.88 8.11
CA GLU A 105 -15.71 -10.29 8.46
C GLU A 105 -15.12 -10.57 9.85
N HIS A 106 -13.93 -10.05 10.14
CA HIS A 106 -13.34 -10.17 11.47
C HIS A 106 -14.12 -9.43 12.56
N ALA A 107 -14.58 -8.21 12.27
CA ALA A 107 -15.36 -7.43 13.22
C ALA A 107 -16.70 -8.10 13.56
N ALA A 108 -17.34 -8.75 12.58
CA ALA A 108 -18.54 -9.56 12.80
C ALA A 108 -18.25 -10.82 13.62
N ALA A 109 -17.13 -11.50 13.37
CA ALA A 109 -16.78 -12.76 14.04
C ALA A 109 -16.35 -12.59 15.51
N THR A 110 -15.67 -11.49 15.83
CA THR A 110 -15.10 -11.26 17.17
C THR A 110 -15.94 -10.34 18.05
N GLY A 111 -16.95 -9.66 17.48
CA GLY A 111 -17.61 -8.54 18.13
C GLY A 111 -16.65 -7.37 18.43
N ALA A 112 -15.38 -7.46 18.00
CA ALA A 112 -14.32 -6.51 18.28
C ALA A 112 -14.38 -5.29 17.37
N ARG A 113 -15.58 -4.71 17.21
CA ARG A 113 -15.63 -3.27 17.02
C ARG A 113 -15.09 -2.69 18.33
N ARG A 114 -13.86 -2.18 18.31
CA ARG A 114 -13.23 -1.55 19.48
C ARG A 114 -14.29 -0.68 20.18
N PRO A 115 -14.66 -0.96 21.43
CA PRO A 115 -15.65 -0.14 22.12
C PRO A 115 -15.14 1.31 22.13
N GLY A 116 -15.86 2.21 21.45
CA GLY A 116 -15.52 3.63 21.33
C GLY A 116 -14.82 4.07 20.04
N SER A 117 -14.40 3.19 19.12
CA SER A 117 -13.88 3.62 17.81
C SER A 117 -14.95 3.43 16.73
N ALA A 118 -15.58 4.52 16.31
CA ALA A 118 -16.42 4.53 15.11
C ALA A 118 -15.59 4.34 13.82
N GLU A 119 -14.26 4.45 13.92
CA GLU A 119 -13.34 4.43 12.79
C GLU A 119 -12.89 3.02 12.39
N PRO A 120 -12.75 2.75 11.08
CA PRO A 120 -12.26 1.49 10.56
C PRO A 120 -10.80 1.23 10.97
N HIS A 121 -10.48 -0.04 11.23
CA HIS A 121 -9.13 -0.52 11.47
C HIS A 121 -8.27 -0.37 10.20
N ASP A 122 -7.15 0.34 10.31
CA ASP A 122 -6.12 0.41 9.26
C ASP A 122 -5.10 -0.73 9.47
N PRO A 123 -5.12 -1.78 8.63
CA PRO A 123 -4.17 -2.90 8.76
C PRO A 123 -2.73 -2.55 8.40
N PHE A 124 -2.46 -1.33 7.89
CA PHE A 124 -1.12 -0.88 7.53
C PHE A 124 -0.57 0.18 8.48
N LEU A 125 -1.31 0.55 9.55
CA LEU A 125 -0.91 1.61 10.48
C LEU A 125 0.47 1.34 11.10
N LEU A 126 0.67 0.15 11.66
CA LEU A 126 1.94 -0.22 12.32
C LEU A 126 3.13 -0.16 11.35
N GLN A 127 2.92 -0.51 10.08
CA GLN A 127 3.96 -0.43 9.06
C GLN A 127 4.28 1.02 8.69
N LYS A 128 3.26 1.89 8.63
CA LYS A 128 3.44 3.33 8.37
C LYS A 128 4.20 3.99 9.52
N GLU A 129 3.87 3.67 10.77
CA GLU A 129 4.56 4.18 11.96
C GLU A 129 6.01 3.70 12.00
N ALA A 130 6.26 2.42 11.74
CA ALA A 130 7.61 1.89 11.69
C ALA A 130 8.46 2.53 10.57
N ALA A 131 7.87 2.74 9.39
CA ALA A 131 8.55 3.41 8.27
C ALA A 131 8.83 4.90 8.56
N LEU A 132 7.92 5.57 9.28
CA LEU A 132 8.11 6.94 9.73
C LEU A 132 9.27 7.02 10.73
N HIS A 133 9.24 6.18 11.77
CA HIS A 133 10.29 6.16 12.79
C HIS A 133 11.66 5.81 12.23
N ALA A 134 11.73 4.87 11.29
CA ALA A 134 12.97 4.55 10.57
C ALA A 134 13.50 5.71 9.73
N SER A 135 12.65 6.69 9.39
CA SER A 135 13.01 7.89 8.62
C SER A 135 13.38 9.10 9.49
N ASP A 136 13.34 8.98 10.83
CA ASP A 136 13.60 10.09 11.75
C ASP A 136 14.97 10.73 11.52
N GLY A 137 16.02 9.92 11.35
CA GLY A 137 17.37 10.41 11.07
C GLY A 137 17.43 11.25 9.79
N ALA A 138 16.86 10.73 8.69
CA ALA A 138 16.83 11.46 7.42
C ALA A 138 16.01 12.77 7.51
N LEU A 139 14.91 12.77 8.26
CA LEU A 139 14.09 13.96 8.51
C LEU A 139 14.91 15.03 9.25
N LEU A 140 15.56 14.65 10.35
CA LEU A 140 16.33 15.54 11.20
C LEU A 140 17.60 16.08 10.50
N GLU A 141 18.31 15.22 9.77
CA GLU A 141 19.62 15.54 9.18
C GLU A 141 19.53 16.21 7.82
N SER A 142 18.46 15.95 7.03
CA SER A 142 18.44 16.38 5.63
C SER A 142 17.24 17.25 5.24
N ILE A 143 16.12 17.17 5.97
CA ILE A 143 14.90 17.91 5.62
C ILE A 143 14.73 19.14 6.50
N LEU A 144 14.88 19.02 7.83
CA LEU A 144 14.78 20.16 8.75
C LEU A 144 15.77 21.30 8.44
N PRO A 145 17.05 21.03 8.09
CA PRO A 145 17.99 22.09 7.78
C PRO A 145 17.57 22.95 6.59
N LEU A 146 16.90 22.37 5.58
CA LEU A 146 16.41 23.09 4.40
C LEU A 146 15.44 24.23 4.79
N PHE A 147 14.63 24.01 5.82
CA PHE A 147 13.72 25.03 6.34
C PHE A 147 14.48 26.15 7.08
N GLY A 148 15.55 25.82 7.81
CA GLY A 148 16.36 26.80 8.54
C GLY A 148 17.25 27.69 7.66
N SER A 149 17.69 27.19 6.51
CA SER A 149 18.49 27.94 5.53
C SER A 149 17.71 29.03 4.78
N THR A 150 16.37 29.08 4.89
CA THR A 150 15.56 30.09 4.19
C THR A 150 15.53 31.46 4.89
N THR A 151 16.08 31.58 6.11
CA THR A 151 15.91 32.77 6.97
C THR A 151 17.21 33.48 7.36
N SER A 152 18.39 32.97 6.98
CA SER A 152 19.68 33.54 7.42
C SER A 152 20.21 34.58 6.42
N ALA A 153 20.30 35.84 6.85
CA ALA A 153 20.86 36.96 6.08
C ALA A 153 22.35 37.22 6.39
N SER A 154 23.09 36.18 6.81
CA SER A 154 24.54 36.30 7.06
C SER A 154 25.32 36.02 5.76
N PRO A 155 26.33 36.83 5.41
CA PRO A 155 27.12 36.66 4.19
C PRO A 155 27.99 35.38 4.16
N ASP A 156 28.19 34.72 5.31
CA ASP A 156 28.90 33.44 5.44
C ASP A 156 27.95 32.22 5.48
N SER A 157 26.65 32.42 5.31
CA SER A 157 25.67 31.32 5.33
C SER A 157 25.57 30.62 3.97
N PRO A 158 25.34 29.30 3.95
CA PRO A 158 25.06 28.58 2.71
C PRO A 158 23.82 29.17 2.01
N PRO A 159 23.75 29.06 0.67
CA PRO A 159 22.64 29.63 -0.09
C PRO A 159 21.30 29.09 0.40
N PRO A 160 20.24 29.91 0.39
CA PRO A 160 18.94 29.48 0.88
C PRO A 160 18.42 28.32 0.04
N ALA A 161 17.80 27.34 0.71
CA ALA A 161 17.22 26.17 0.05
C ALA A 161 16.22 26.60 -1.04
N SER A 162 16.55 26.28 -2.29
CA SER A 162 15.65 26.50 -3.43
C SER A 162 14.48 25.50 -3.46
N ILE A 163 13.41 25.84 -4.17
CA ILE A 163 12.27 24.93 -4.45
C ILE A 163 12.75 23.60 -5.05
N ALA A 164 13.82 23.61 -5.84
CA ALA A 164 14.38 22.39 -6.42
C ALA A 164 14.79 21.37 -5.36
N HIS A 165 15.35 21.80 -4.22
CA HIS A 165 15.72 20.90 -3.12
C HIS A 165 14.50 20.20 -2.51
N PHE A 166 13.41 20.94 -2.32
CA PHE A 166 12.15 20.37 -1.83
C PHE A 166 11.53 19.39 -2.84
N VAL A 167 11.61 19.71 -4.15
CA VAL A 167 11.14 18.82 -5.21
C VAL A 167 11.98 17.54 -5.26
N TYR A 168 13.31 17.64 -5.20
CA TYR A 168 14.19 16.47 -5.18
C TYR A 168 13.94 15.59 -3.95
N ARG A 169 13.75 16.19 -2.77
CA ARG A 169 13.41 15.43 -1.56
C ARG A 169 12.04 14.76 -1.67
N SER A 170 11.03 15.45 -2.23
CA SER A 170 9.70 14.89 -2.46
C SER A 170 9.70 13.73 -3.47
N LEU A 171 10.51 13.84 -4.53
CA LEU A 171 10.63 12.81 -5.56
C LEU A 171 11.17 11.48 -5.01
N TRP A 172 12.19 11.54 -4.16
CA TRP A 172 12.87 10.35 -3.65
C TRP A 172 12.34 9.87 -2.29
N GLY A 173 11.72 10.74 -1.49
CA GLY A 173 11.13 10.39 -0.20
C GLY A 173 12.11 9.66 0.71
N ASN A 174 11.67 8.55 1.32
CA ASN A 174 12.49 7.71 2.19
C ASN A 174 13.55 6.87 1.45
N ARG A 175 13.66 7.02 0.13
CA ARG A 175 14.73 6.44 -0.71
C ARG A 175 15.77 7.47 -1.13
N ALA A 176 15.63 8.71 -0.67
CA ALA A 176 16.64 9.73 -0.88
C ALA A 176 17.94 9.29 -0.19
N ASP A 177 19.05 9.28 -0.93
CA ASP A 177 20.35 9.08 -0.32
C ASP A 177 20.64 10.26 0.63
N LEU A 178 21.27 9.96 1.77
CA LEU A 178 21.80 10.96 2.69
C LEU A 178 22.93 11.77 2.04
N SER A 179 23.57 11.22 1.00
CA SER A 179 24.57 11.90 0.18
C SER A 179 23.99 12.95 -0.79
N ILE A 180 22.66 13.00 -1.01
CA ILE A 180 22.05 14.05 -1.82
C ILE A 180 22.33 15.37 -1.10
N PRO A 181 23.17 16.26 -1.67
CA PRO A 181 23.66 17.41 -0.95
C PRO A 181 22.49 18.31 -0.54
N CYS A 182 22.58 18.82 0.67
CA CYS A 182 21.87 20.03 1.07
C CYS A 182 22.51 21.22 0.33
N GLY A 183 22.34 21.30 -0.99
CA GLY A 183 22.74 22.41 -1.85
C GLY A 183 24.24 22.74 -1.93
N ASP A 184 24.78 22.75 -3.15
CA ASP A 184 25.81 23.73 -3.52
C ASP A 184 25.13 25.01 -4.02
#